data_AF-A0A3B1C1Z7-F1
#
_entry.id   AF-A0A3B1C1Z7-F1
#
_cell.length_a   1.000
_cell.length_b   1.000
_cell.length_c   1.000
_cell.angle_alpha   90.00
_cell.angle_beta   90.00
_cell.angle_gamma   90.00
#
_symmetry.space_group_name_H-M   'P 1'
#
loop_
_entity.id
_entity.type
_entity.pdbx_description
1 polymer ?
#
loop_
_entity_poly.entity_id
_entity_poly.type
_entity_poly.pdbx_seq_one_letter_code
_entity_poly.pdbx_strand_id
1 'polypeptide(L)'
;DVTNYILMETGHPLHAFDLRDIDGGKIVVRRATAGEDFKTLDGTEHKLDPENLLIADRSKGIALAGIMGGENSEVKPDTKNVLLESAWFNPSSIRKSSRMLSISSESSYRFERGSDIEGLEYAQSRAALLMADIAGGEIAPGRAESYPGRRDKHKVTVRPSRVSAIVGRVIEPDRIISILESLDMNPQNGGDDLITITVPFYRFDIEREIDLIEEIARHTGYENIESRIPGVVVSDRPASPLSVTRSKMTSALLVAGLDESVRYSFMSEADCDNLLLGKDHRFRNMVAIDNPISTEATHLRTSLLPGMLGGISSNDLHKSFEIGLVFESTGGGNRRPEERWMAGGIVAGLLPPDLYTGRNGKYNFFDLKGIVESALTGIGYSRRFSFASADEPFYYPKRQANLR
;
A
#
# COMPACT_ATOMS: atom_id res chain seq x y z
N ASP A 1 -21.87 24.87 6.31
CA ASP A 1 -20.87 25.80 5.72
C ASP A 1 -19.79 26.24 6.69
N VAL A 2 -20.11 26.92 7.80
CA VAL A 2 -19.09 27.41 8.74
C VAL A 2 -18.15 26.29 9.21
N THR A 3 -18.67 25.11 9.59
CA THR A 3 -17.84 23.96 10.00
C THR A 3 -16.89 23.49 8.88
N ASN A 4 -17.36 23.43 7.64
CA ASN A 4 -16.51 23.09 6.48
C ASN A 4 -15.50 24.20 6.16
N TYR A 5 -15.85 25.47 6.37
CA TYR A 5 -14.91 26.57 6.20
C TYR A 5 -13.79 26.50 7.23
N ILE A 6 -14.10 26.30 8.51
CA ILE A 6 -13.09 26.13 9.57
C ILE A 6 -12.21 24.89 9.32
N LEU A 7 -12.81 23.82 8.83
CA LEU A 7 -12.09 22.62 8.42
C LEU A 7 -11.01 22.92 7.37
N MET A 8 -11.28 23.84 6.44
CA MET A 8 -10.33 24.28 5.42
C MET A 8 -9.36 25.35 5.96
N GLU A 9 -9.83 26.28 6.79
CA GLU A 9 -9.03 27.36 7.38
C GLU A 9 -7.98 26.82 8.36
N THR A 10 -8.34 25.80 9.15
CA THR A 10 -7.53 25.32 10.29
C THR A 10 -7.10 23.85 10.17
N GLY A 11 -7.68 23.08 9.25
CA GLY A 11 -7.50 21.63 9.22
C GLY A 11 -8.20 20.90 10.35
N HIS A 12 -9.03 21.56 11.17
CA HIS A 12 -9.70 20.95 12.32
C HIS A 12 -11.18 20.64 12.01
N PRO A 13 -11.61 19.37 12.03
CA PRO A 13 -13.02 19.01 11.85
C PRO A 13 -13.88 19.42 13.02
N LEU A 14 -15.02 20.03 12.69
CA LEU A 14 -16.06 20.41 13.65
C LEU A 14 -17.37 19.76 13.27
N HIS A 15 -18.20 19.47 14.26
CA HIS A 15 -19.56 18.99 14.04
C HIS A 15 -20.58 19.88 14.76
N ALA A 16 -21.73 20.09 14.14
CA ALA A 16 -22.81 20.90 14.68
C ALA A 16 -24.03 20.01 14.85
N PHE A 17 -24.53 19.89 16.07
CA PHE A 17 -25.73 19.14 16.40
C PHE A 17 -26.90 20.08 16.65
N ASP A 18 -28.11 19.69 16.26
CA ASP A 18 -29.32 20.35 16.75
C ASP A 18 -29.52 20.01 18.24
N LEU A 19 -29.51 21.03 19.10
CA LEU A 19 -29.62 20.84 20.55
C LEU A 19 -30.96 20.20 20.95
N ARG A 20 -32.02 20.34 20.13
CA ARG A 20 -33.34 19.73 20.37
C ARG A 20 -33.28 18.19 20.31
N ASP A 21 -32.34 17.66 19.55
CA ASP A 21 -32.24 16.23 19.26
C ASP A 21 -31.31 15.48 20.23
N ILE A 22 -30.67 16.18 21.17
CA ILE A 22 -29.77 15.62 22.19
C ILE A 22 -30.54 15.32 23.48
N ASP A 23 -30.86 14.04 23.72
CA ASP A 23 -31.64 13.65 24.89
C ASP A 23 -30.86 13.89 26.21
N GLY A 24 -31.56 14.47 27.19
CA GLY A 24 -31.03 14.77 28.51
C GLY A 24 -29.93 15.83 28.55
N GLY A 25 -29.67 16.56 27.45
CA GLY A 25 -28.66 17.62 27.38
C GLY A 25 -27.25 17.14 27.72
N LYS A 26 -26.96 15.87 27.46
CA LYS A 26 -25.70 15.22 27.83
C LYS A 26 -25.07 14.53 26.63
N ILE A 27 -23.79 14.81 26.41
CA ILE A 27 -22.95 14.05 25.49
C ILE A 27 -22.21 12.95 26.24
N VAL A 28 -22.22 11.75 25.66
CA VAL A 28 -21.51 10.56 26.14
C VAL A 28 -20.67 10.01 24.99
N VAL A 29 -19.35 10.15 25.09
CA VAL A 29 -18.43 9.53 24.14
C VAL A 29 -18.17 8.10 24.58
N ARG A 30 -18.60 7.12 23.79
CA ARG A 30 -18.48 5.69 24.12
C ARG A 30 -18.23 4.85 22.88
N ARG A 31 -17.81 3.61 23.09
CA ARG A 31 -17.80 2.60 22.03
C ARG A 31 -19.23 2.12 21.73
N ALA A 32 -19.44 1.68 20.50
CA ALA A 32 -20.68 1.04 20.10
C ALA A 32 -20.85 -0.31 20.82
N THR A 33 -22.09 -0.73 20.97
CA THR A 33 -22.42 -2.11 21.35
C THR A 33 -22.39 -3.00 20.11
N ALA A 34 -22.16 -4.30 20.29
CA ALA A 34 -22.04 -5.21 19.16
C ALA A 34 -23.34 -5.29 18.34
N GLY A 35 -23.26 -4.93 17.07
CA GLY A 35 -24.41 -4.89 16.15
C GLY A 35 -25.37 -3.73 16.39
N GLU A 36 -24.95 -2.67 17.09
CA GLU A 36 -25.74 -1.45 17.31
C GLU A 36 -26.15 -0.85 15.96
N ASP A 37 -27.45 -0.57 15.79
CA ASP A 37 -27.97 0.07 14.59
C ASP A 37 -27.68 1.57 14.62
N PHE A 38 -27.11 2.07 13.52
CA PHE A 38 -26.85 3.49 13.36
C PHE A 38 -27.11 3.93 11.92
N LYS A 39 -27.81 5.06 11.76
CA LYS A 39 -28.13 5.64 10.46
C LYS A 39 -27.39 6.96 10.29
N THR A 40 -26.53 7.02 9.27
CA THR A 40 -25.72 8.19 8.94
C THR A 40 -26.52 9.24 8.17
N LEU A 41 -26.01 10.47 8.11
CA LEU A 41 -26.63 11.61 7.41
C LEU A 41 -26.93 11.37 5.92
N ASP A 42 -26.23 10.44 5.27
CA ASP A 42 -26.48 10.05 3.88
C ASP A 42 -27.67 9.09 3.72
N GLY A 43 -28.30 8.71 4.84
CA GLY A 43 -29.43 7.80 4.90
C GLY A 43 -29.04 6.31 4.98
N THR A 44 -27.74 5.98 4.99
CA THR A 44 -27.25 4.61 5.03
C THR A 44 -27.35 4.02 6.44
N GLU A 45 -27.83 2.78 6.55
CA GLU A 45 -27.88 2.04 7.81
C GLU A 45 -26.61 1.19 7.98
N HIS A 46 -26.02 1.25 9.17
CA HIS A 46 -24.81 0.54 9.54
C HIS A 46 -25.03 -0.29 10.81
N LYS A 47 -24.49 -1.51 10.80
CA LYS A 47 -24.32 -2.33 12.01
C LYS A 47 -22.93 -2.07 12.57
N LEU A 48 -22.88 -1.56 13.79
CA LEU A 48 -21.63 -1.13 14.39
C LEU A 48 -20.92 -2.25 15.15
N ASP A 49 -19.60 -2.20 15.13
CA ASP A 49 -18.69 -3.05 15.88
C ASP A 49 -18.24 -2.34 17.18
N PRO A 50 -17.92 -3.06 18.27
CA PRO A 50 -17.39 -2.47 19.50
C PRO A 50 -16.07 -1.66 19.36
N GLU A 51 -15.38 -1.75 18.24
CA GLU A 51 -14.26 -0.88 17.89
C GLU A 51 -14.70 0.51 17.39
N ASN A 52 -15.95 0.67 16.96
CA ASN A 52 -16.49 1.96 16.51
C ASN A 52 -16.76 2.89 17.70
N LEU A 53 -16.25 4.12 17.60
CA LEU A 53 -16.46 5.17 18.58
C LEU A 53 -17.68 6.01 18.18
N LEU A 54 -18.56 6.26 19.14
CA LEU A 54 -19.77 7.05 18.98
C LEU A 54 -19.74 8.29 19.87
N ILE A 55 -20.28 9.36 19.32
CA ILE A 55 -20.87 10.44 20.10
C ILE A 55 -22.32 10.03 20.34
N ALA A 56 -22.71 9.88 21.59
CA ALA A 56 -24.05 9.47 22.00
C ALA A 56 -24.66 10.51 22.94
N ASP A 57 -25.99 10.49 23.03
CA ASP A 57 -26.71 11.15 24.11
C ASP A 57 -26.98 10.15 25.26
N ARG A 58 -27.92 10.46 26.16
CA ARG A 58 -28.31 9.55 27.25
C ARG A 58 -28.87 8.21 26.76
N SER A 59 -29.48 8.19 25.58
CA SER A 59 -30.34 7.14 25.05
C SER A 59 -29.74 6.41 23.84
N LYS A 60 -29.07 7.13 22.93
CA LYS A 60 -28.73 6.64 21.58
C LYS A 60 -27.45 7.26 21.03
N GLY A 61 -26.84 6.60 20.04
CA GLY A 61 -25.79 7.22 19.22
C GLY A 61 -26.34 8.34 18.35
N ILE A 62 -25.60 9.44 18.24
CA ILE A 62 -25.95 10.61 17.44
C ILE A 62 -24.90 10.97 16.37
N ALA A 63 -23.66 10.48 16.50
CA ALA A 63 -22.65 10.55 15.43
C ALA A 63 -21.63 9.41 15.53
N LEU A 64 -21.10 8.99 14.38
CA LEU A 64 -19.83 8.27 14.31
C LEU A 64 -18.71 9.26 14.56
N ALA A 65 -18.06 9.14 15.71
CA ALA A 65 -17.10 10.10 16.22
C ALA A 65 -15.99 10.36 15.18
N GLY A 66 -15.84 11.62 14.77
CA GLY A 66 -14.83 12.05 13.80
C GLY A 66 -15.04 11.57 12.36
N ILE A 67 -16.12 10.86 12.03
CA ILE A 67 -16.35 10.29 10.71
C ILE A 67 -17.56 10.92 10.04
N MET A 68 -18.75 10.77 10.63
CA MET A 68 -20.00 11.23 10.03
C MET A 68 -21.07 11.41 11.11
N GLY A 69 -21.87 12.47 11.00
CA GLY A 69 -23.02 12.66 11.87
C GLY A 69 -24.11 11.61 11.62
N GLY A 70 -25.02 11.48 12.58
CA GLY A 70 -26.26 10.75 12.42
C GLY A 70 -27.36 11.63 11.85
N GLU A 71 -28.25 11.03 11.07
CA GLU A 71 -29.46 11.69 10.56
C GLU A 71 -30.35 12.20 11.71
N ASN A 72 -30.29 11.53 12.87
CA ASN A 72 -31.14 11.80 14.02
C ASN A 72 -30.79 13.06 14.82
N SER A 73 -29.68 13.74 14.54
CA SER A 73 -29.21 14.92 15.29
C SER A 73 -28.68 16.05 14.41
N GLU A 74 -29.00 16.01 13.11
CA GLU A 74 -28.51 16.97 12.13
C GLU A 74 -29.13 18.35 12.30
N VAL A 75 -28.39 19.39 11.89
CA VAL A 75 -28.93 20.75 11.79
C VAL A 75 -29.93 20.80 10.62
N LYS A 76 -31.14 21.28 10.91
CA LYS A 76 -32.29 21.40 10.01
C LYS A 76 -32.56 22.88 9.68
N PRO A 77 -33.37 23.18 8.64
CA PRO A 77 -33.72 24.56 8.30
C PRO A 77 -34.40 25.36 9.43
N ASP A 78 -35.00 24.68 10.40
CA ASP A 78 -35.68 25.29 11.55
C ASP A 78 -34.88 25.22 12.86
N THR A 79 -33.63 24.74 12.83
CA THR A 79 -32.75 24.67 14.00
C THR A 79 -32.45 26.07 14.51
N LYS A 80 -32.63 26.27 15.82
CA LYS A 80 -32.36 27.55 16.50
C LYS A 80 -31.21 27.49 17.50
N ASN A 81 -30.95 26.30 18.06
CA ASN A 81 -29.94 26.09 19.08
C ASN A 81 -29.00 24.97 18.59
N VAL A 82 -27.71 25.26 18.57
CA VAL A 82 -26.68 24.35 18.05
C VAL A 82 -25.68 24.03 19.14
N LEU A 83 -25.33 22.75 19.29
CA LEU A 83 -24.15 22.33 20.03
C LEU A 83 -23.00 22.15 19.04
N LEU A 84 -21.90 22.89 19.25
CA LEU A 84 -20.71 22.82 18.41
C LEU A 84 -19.64 21.93 19.04
N GLU A 85 -19.41 20.76 18.43
CA GLU A 85 -18.34 19.84 18.79
C GLU A 85 -17.01 20.25 18.15
N SER A 86 -15.97 20.27 18.97
CA SER A 86 -14.56 20.30 18.59
C SER A 86 -13.84 19.25 19.42
N ALA A 87 -13.31 18.21 18.76
CA ALA A 87 -12.83 17.02 19.45
C ALA A 87 -11.56 16.49 18.78
N TRP A 88 -10.71 15.84 19.57
CA TRP A 88 -9.57 15.08 19.08
C TRP A 88 -9.84 13.59 19.26
N PHE A 89 -9.74 12.83 18.17
CA PHE A 89 -9.91 11.39 18.19
C PHE A 89 -8.61 10.68 17.88
N ASN A 90 -8.44 9.48 18.42
CA ASN A 90 -7.26 8.67 18.14
C ASN A 90 -7.22 8.31 16.63
N PRO A 91 -6.15 8.66 15.89
CA PRO A 91 -6.09 8.46 14.43
C PRO A 91 -6.28 7.01 13.98
N SER A 92 -5.71 6.06 14.73
CA SER A 92 -5.82 4.64 14.41
C SER A 92 -7.25 4.11 14.57
N SER A 93 -7.98 4.62 15.57
CA SER A 93 -9.38 4.27 15.82
C SER A 93 -10.29 4.76 14.69
N ILE A 94 -10.07 5.99 14.23
CA ILE A 94 -10.81 6.58 13.11
C ILE A 94 -10.53 5.82 11.82
N ARG A 95 -9.25 5.55 11.50
CA ARG A 95 -8.87 4.80 10.30
C ARG A 95 -9.49 3.41 10.24
N LYS A 96 -9.47 2.68 11.37
CA LYS A 96 -10.09 1.35 11.47
C LYS A 96 -11.60 1.41 11.23
N SER A 97 -12.29 2.35 11.89
CA SER A 97 -13.74 2.50 11.76
C SER A 97 -14.17 2.94 10.36
N SER A 98 -13.46 3.92 9.78
CA SER A 98 -13.70 4.40 8.41
C SER A 98 -13.53 3.29 7.37
N ARG A 99 -12.48 2.47 7.48
CA ARG A 99 -12.27 1.31 6.58
C ARG A 99 -13.30 0.20 6.79
N MET A 100 -13.64 -0.11 8.04
CA MET A 100 -14.60 -1.15 8.37
C MET A 100 -15.99 -0.82 7.84
N LEU A 101 -16.41 0.44 7.98
CA LEU A 101 -17.72 0.92 7.52
C LEU A 101 -17.71 1.37 6.05
N SER A 102 -16.55 1.39 5.39
CA SER A 102 -16.36 1.91 4.03
C SER A 102 -16.82 3.38 3.86
N ILE A 103 -16.69 4.20 4.91
CA ILE A 103 -17.07 5.62 4.91
C ILE A 103 -15.80 6.47 4.82
N SER A 104 -15.72 7.34 3.82
CA SER A 104 -14.64 8.31 3.67
C SER A 104 -15.22 9.73 3.65
N SER A 105 -14.78 10.58 4.59
CA SER A 105 -15.17 11.98 4.67
C SER A 105 -13.95 12.88 4.85
N GLU A 106 -14.09 14.16 4.56
CA GLU A 106 -13.06 15.18 4.83
C GLU A 106 -12.67 15.24 6.32
N SER A 107 -13.60 14.88 7.21
CA SER A 107 -13.36 14.75 8.65
C SER A 107 -12.52 13.51 8.96
N SER A 108 -12.94 12.32 8.50
CA SER A 108 -12.22 11.08 8.79
C SER A 108 -10.81 11.10 8.19
N TYR A 109 -10.65 11.68 7.00
CA TYR A 109 -9.37 11.87 6.32
C TYR A 109 -8.35 12.67 7.15
N ARG A 110 -8.80 13.73 7.85
CA ARG A 110 -7.91 14.54 8.69
C ARG A 110 -7.63 13.86 10.02
N PHE A 111 -8.66 13.37 10.71
CA PHE A 111 -8.44 12.67 11.98
C PHE A 111 -7.58 11.41 11.83
N GLU A 112 -7.66 10.66 10.73
CA GLU A 112 -6.79 9.49 10.52
C GLU A 112 -5.30 9.83 10.31
N ARG A 113 -4.98 11.09 10.00
CA ARG A 113 -3.61 11.62 9.88
C ARG A 113 -3.15 12.37 11.12
N GLY A 114 -4.07 12.72 12.01
CA GLY A 114 -3.84 13.54 13.18
C GLY A 114 -4.44 14.94 13.02
N SER A 115 -4.99 15.45 14.11
CA SER A 115 -5.43 16.84 14.25
C SER A 115 -4.77 17.46 15.48
N ASP A 116 -4.58 18.77 15.46
CA ASP A 116 -3.94 19.48 16.55
C ASP A 116 -4.87 19.52 17.77
N ILE A 117 -4.37 19.02 18.91
CA ILE A 117 -5.11 19.02 20.18
C ILE A 117 -5.17 20.45 20.74
N GLU A 118 -4.15 21.27 20.54
CA GLU A 118 -4.17 22.68 21.00
C GLU A 118 -5.05 23.57 20.11
N GLY A 119 -5.34 23.12 18.88
CA GLY A 119 -6.24 23.79 17.95
C GLY A 119 -7.73 23.67 18.26
N LEU A 120 -8.13 22.79 19.19
CA LEU A 120 -9.53 22.51 19.53
C LEU A 120 -10.31 23.77 19.91
N GLU A 121 -9.75 24.54 20.85
CA GLU A 121 -10.39 25.74 21.39
C GLU A 121 -10.48 26.82 20.32
N TYR A 122 -9.40 27.06 19.58
CA TYR A 122 -9.35 28.06 18.52
C TYR A 122 -10.39 27.77 17.42
N ALA A 123 -10.42 26.54 16.90
CA ALA A 123 -11.36 26.14 15.86
C ALA A 123 -12.81 26.33 16.31
N GLN A 124 -13.15 25.89 17.53
CA GLN A 124 -14.48 26.06 18.10
C GLN A 124 -14.85 27.54 18.29
N SER A 125 -13.94 28.37 18.83
CA SER A 125 -14.13 29.82 18.99
C SER A 125 -14.45 30.47 17.65
N ARG A 126 -13.65 30.13 16.64
CA ARG A 126 -13.69 30.73 15.31
C ARG A 126 -14.98 30.37 14.60
N ALA A 127 -15.41 29.12 14.68
CA ALA A 127 -16.72 28.70 14.19
C ALA A 127 -17.88 29.40 14.91
N ALA A 128 -17.85 29.46 16.25
CA ALA A 128 -18.91 30.10 17.03
C ALA A 128 -19.04 31.59 16.66
N LEU A 129 -17.92 32.30 16.52
CA LEU A 129 -17.89 33.70 16.08
C LEU A 129 -18.48 33.87 14.67
N LEU A 130 -18.03 33.06 13.70
CA LEU A 130 -18.56 33.14 12.32
C LEU A 130 -20.05 32.77 12.25
N MET A 131 -20.50 31.80 13.04
CA MET A 131 -21.92 31.47 13.13
C MET A 131 -22.74 32.62 13.71
N ALA A 132 -22.24 33.30 14.75
CA ALA A 132 -22.89 34.48 15.31
C ALA A 132 -22.96 35.63 14.29
N ASP A 133 -21.85 35.91 13.60
CA ASP A 133 -21.76 37.01 12.62
C ASP A 133 -22.65 36.78 11.39
N ILE A 134 -22.73 35.54 10.89
CA ILE A 134 -23.42 35.23 9.63
C ILE A 134 -24.89 34.83 9.86
N ALA A 135 -25.18 34.05 10.91
CA ALA A 135 -26.51 33.51 11.19
C ALA A 135 -27.27 34.29 12.28
N GLY A 136 -26.64 35.29 12.91
CA GLY A 136 -27.27 36.13 13.94
C GLY A 136 -27.52 35.42 15.28
N GLY A 137 -26.79 34.33 15.55
CA GLY A 137 -26.89 33.58 16.80
C GLY A 137 -26.16 34.26 17.96
N GLU A 138 -26.55 33.92 19.19
CA GLU A 138 -25.86 34.34 20.42
C GLU A 138 -24.93 33.23 20.90
N ILE A 139 -23.68 33.57 21.23
CA ILE A 139 -22.70 32.61 21.73
C ILE A 139 -22.96 32.39 23.23
N ALA A 140 -23.24 31.15 23.61
CA ALA A 140 -23.43 30.79 25.00
C ALA A 140 -22.13 31.01 25.83
N PRO A 141 -22.24 31.47 27.10
CA PRO A 141 -21.09 31.65 27.95
C PRO A 141 -20.48 30.31 28.38
N GLY A 142 -19.15 30.19 28.27
CA GLY A 142 -18.39 29.03 28.72
C GLY A 142 -18.30 27.90 27.69
N ARG A 143 -17.64 26.79 28.10
CA ARG A 143 -17.45 25.58 27.30
C ARG A 143 -17.56 24.35 28.18
N ALA A 144 -18.14 23.29 27.62
CA ALA A 144 -18.02 21.96 28.21
C ALA A 144 -16.71 21.33 27.72
N GLU A 145 -15.81 21.00 28.64
CA GLU A 145 -14.52 20.38 28.33
C GLU A 145 -14.37 19.03 29.04
N SER A 146 -13.86 18.03 28.32
CA SER A 146 -13.43 16.77 28.88
C SER A 146 -12.13 16.33 28.22
N TYR A 147 -11.02 16.45 28.96
CA TYR A 147 -9.70 16.03 28.49
C TYR A 147 -9.04 15.09 29.52
N PRO A 148 -9.56 13.86 29.68
CA PRO A 148 -8.96 12.88 30.56
C PRO A 148 -7.58 12.46 30.05
N GLY A 149 -6.58 12.42 30.94
CA GLY A 149 -5.22 12.01 30.56
C GLY A 149 -4.54 12.99 29.61
N ARG A 150 -4.55 14.28 29.99
CA ARG A 150 -3.91 15.37 29.23
C ARG A 150 -2.51 14.95 28.76
N ARG A 151 -2.26 15.11 27.46
CA ARG A 151 -0.98 14.74 26.86
C ARG A 151 0.04 15.84 27.10
N ASP A 152 1.24 15.43 27.47
CA ASP A 152 2.40 16.31 27.50
C ASP A 152 3.02 16.38 26.11
N LYS A 153 3.55 17.55 25.75
CA LYS A 153 4.38 17.69 24.55
C LYS A 153 5.63 16.85 24.72
N HIS A 154 5.93 16.03 23.71
CA HIS A 154 7.18 15.28 23.72
C HIS A 154 8.35 16.19 23.33
N LYS A 155 9.52 15.84 23.85
CA LYS A 155 10.76 16.55 23.58
C LYS A 155 11.65 15.70 22.70
N VAL A 156 12.22 16.31 21.66
CA VAL A 156 13.18 15.66 20.76
C VAL A 156 14.46 16.47 20.77
N THR A 157 15.58 15.78 20.96
CA THR A 157 16.90 16.42 20.99
C THR A 157 17.66 16.06 19.72
N VAL A 158 18.34 17.04 19.14
CA VAL A 158 19.18 16.88 17.96
C VAL A 158 20.61 17.30 18.24
N ARG A 159 21.55 16.49 17.76
CA ARG A 159 22.99 16.75 17.81
C ARG A 159 23.44 17.39 16.50
N PRO A 160 24.01 18.62 16.49
CA PRO A 160 24.53 19.24 15.26
C PRO A 160 25.54 18.36 14.50
N SER A 161 26.36 17.60 15.23
CA SER A 161 27.29 16.62 14.65
C SER A 161 26.58 15.48 13.91
N ARG A 162 25.44 15.02 14.44
CA ARG A 162 24.61 13.97 13.81
C ARG A 162 23.89 14.50 12.58
N VAL A 163 23.38 15.75 12.63
CA VAL A 163 22.82 16.43 11.45
C VAL A 163 23.85 16.40 10.32
N SER A 164 25.06 16.88 10.60
CA SER A 164 26.11 16.97 9.59
C SER A 164 26.51 15.60 9.04
N ALA A 165 26.58 14.57 9.90
CA ALA A 165 26.92 13.22 9.50
C ALA A 165 25.86 12.54 8.62
N ILE A 166 24.57 12.80 8.88
CA ILE A 166 23.46 12.23 8.09
C ILE A 166 23.25 12.99 6.79
N VAL A 167 23.26 14.33 6.83
CA VAL A 167 23.09 15.17 5.65
C VAL A 167 24.30 15.07 4.73
N GLY A 168 25.49 14.80 5.26
CA GLY A 168 26.72 14.70 4.48
C GLY A 168 27.40 16.04 4.19
N ARG A 169 26.97 17.13 4.84
CA ARG A 169 27.67 18.42 4.88
C ARG A 169 27.65 19.00 6.27
N VAL A 170 28.60 19.86 6.59
CA VAL A 170 28.56 20.64 7.83
C VAL A 170 27.44 21.68 7.73
N ILE A 171 26.58 21.70 8.75
CA ILE A 171 25.56 22.73 8.97
C ILE A 171 25.83 23.34 10.34
N GLU A 172 26.12 24.64 10.35
CA GLU A 172 26.44 25.37 11.59
C GLU A 172 25.26 25.36 12.58
N PRO A 173 25.51 25.21 13.90
CA PRO A 173 24.46 25.21 14.92
C PRO A 173 23.49 26.39 14.83
N ASP A 174 24.00 27.60 14.59
CA ASP A 174 23.16 28.81 14.46
C ASP A 174 22.17 28.70 13.29
N ARG A 175 22.59 28.06 12.19
CA ARG A 175 21.70 27.82 11.03
C ARG A 175 20.64 26.78 11.36
N ILE A 176 21.01 25.73 12.12
CA ILE A 176 20.06 24.72 12.60
C ILE A 176 18.99 25.36 13.48
N ILE A 177 19.40 26.19 14.45
CA ILE A 177 18.50 26.91 15.35
C ILE A 177 17.56 27.82 14.54
N SER A 178 18.10 28.63 13.64
CA SER A 178 17.31 29.53 12.78
C SER A 178 16.25 28.79 11.93
N ILE A 179 16.58 27.61 11.40
CA ILE A 179 15.61 26.79 10.66
C ILE A 179 14.50 26.30 11.59
N LEU A 180 14.85 25.75 12.76
CA LEU A 180 13.88 25.22 13.71
C LEU A 180 12.99 26.32 14.31
N GLU A 181 13.53 27.53 14.52
CA GLU A 181 12.74 28.72 14.90
C GLU A 181 11.76 29.13 13.81
N SER A 182 12.18 29.14 12.54
CA SER A 182 11.28 29.48 11.41
C SER A 182 10.13 28.48 11.24
N LEU A 183 10.26 27.29 11.83
CA LEU A 183 9.24 26.24 11.86
C LEU A 183 8.40 26.25 13.14
N ASP A 184 8.52 27.29 13.97
CA ASP A 184 7.78 27.43 15.23
C ASP A 184 8.04 26.26 16.22
N MET A 185 9.25 25.69 16.18
CA MET A 185 9.66 24.58 17.07
C MET A 185 10.34 25.04 18.37
N ASN A 186 10.58 26.35 18.53
CA ASN A 186 11.10 26.96 19.75
C ASN A 186 12.35 26.25 20.34
N PRO A 187 13.45 26.12 19.58
CA PRO A 187 14.65 25.41 20.03
C PRO A 187 15.22 25.95 21.34
N GLN A 188 15.54 25.04 22.24
CA GLN A 188 16.14 25.34 23.54
C GLN A 188 17.54 24.73 23.62
N ASN A 189 18.40 25.37 24.41
CA ASN A 189 19.71 24.80 24.74
C ASN A 189 19.53 23.53 25.59
N GLY A 190 19.98 22.39 25.08
CA GLY A 190 19.91 21.08 25.74
C GLY A 190 21.12 20.74 26.61
N GLY A 191 22.13 21.61 26.68
CA GLY A 191 23.45 21.30 27.26
C GLY A 191 24.34 20.51 26.29
N ASP A 192 25.65 20.49 26.51
CA ASP A 192 26.62 19.67 25.75
C ASP A 192 26.49 19.75 24.20
N ASP A 193 26.34 20.96 23.66
CA ASP A 193 26.10 21.23 22.23
C ASP A 193 24.82 20.58 21.64
N LEU A 194 23.84 20.25 22.48
CA LEU A 194 22.55 19.71 22.09
C LEU A 194 21.50 20.79 21.89
N ILE A 195 20.62 20.60 20.90
CA ILE A 195 19.44 21.43 20.69
C ILE A 195 18.21 20.59 21.02
N THR A 196 17.39 21.05 21.95
CA THR A 196 16.16 20.35 22.37
C THR A 196 14.93 21.11 21.89
N ILE A 197 14.04 20.40 21.22
CA ILE A 197 12.76 20.89 20.71
C ILE A 197 11.65 20.35 21.60
N THR A 198 10.72 21.22 21.98
CA THR A 198 9.41 20.78 22.48
C THR A 198 8.46 20.78 21.29
N VAL A 199 8.12 19.59 20.79
CA VAL A 199 7.43 19.45 19.52
C VAL A 199 5.99 19.96 19.64
N PRO A 200 5.54 20.87 18.76
CA PRO A 200 4.14 21.29 18.73
C PRO A 200 3.20 20.13 18.41
N PHE A 201 1.99 20.13 18.98
CA PHE A 201 1.05 19.02 18.78
C PHE A 201 0.60 18.84 17.32
N TYR A 202 0.64 19.89 16.50
CA TYR A 202 0.33 19.82 15.07
C TYR A 202 1.42 19.11 14.24
N ARG A 203 2.61 18.81 14.81
CA ARG A 203 3.71 18.08 14.15
C ARG A 203 3.75 16.62 14.61
N PHE A 204 2.80 15.83 14.13
CA PHE A 204 2.69 14.39 14.44
C PHE A 204 3.82 13.54 13.85
N ASP A 205 4.54 14.07 12.87
CA ASP A 205 5.60 13.42 12.11
C ASP A 205 6.97 13.46 12.81
N ILE A 206 7.15 14.35 13.78
CA ILE A 206 8.42 14.51 14.50
C ILE A 206 8.36 13.69 15.78
N GLU A 207 8.99 12.53 15.83
CA GLU A 207 9.05 11.68 17.03
C GLU A 207 10.50 11.43 17.48
N ARG A 208 11.46 11.56 16.56
CA ARG A 208 12.84 11.14 16.70
C ARG A 208 13.78 12.21 16.15
N GLU A 209 15.04 12.12 16.56
CA GLU A 209 16.11 13.02 16.07
C GLU A 209 16.18 13.04 14.53
N ILE A 210 15.95 11.91 13.86
CA ILE A 210 16.02 11.83 12.40
C ILE A 210 14.95 12.67 11.70
N ASP A 211 13.79 12.84 12.33
CA ASP A 211 12.68 13.62 11.78
C ASP A 211 13.03 15.12 11.82
N LEU A 212 13.73 15.58 12.88
CA LEU A 212 14.32 16.92 12.91
C LEU A 212 15.43 17.10 11.88
N ILE A 213 16.27 16.07 11.67
CA ILE A 213 17.33 16.11 10.64
C ILE A 213 16.71 16.25 9.25
N GLU A 214 15.61 15.58 8.96
CA GLU A 214 14.87 15.74 7.70
C GLU A 214 14.38 17.17 7.52
N GLU A 215 13.79 17.79 8.55
CA GLU A 215 13.34 19.19 8.50
C GLU A 215 14.51 20.15 8.24
N ILE A 216 15.65 19.94 8.90
CA ILE A 216 16.85 20.73 8.67
C ILE A 216 17.38 20.55 7.24
N ALA A 217 17.42 19.32 6.75
CA ALA A 217 17.86 19.00 5.39
C ALA A 217 16.94 19.65 4.34
N ARG A 218 15.62 19.55 4.55
CA ARG A 218 14.60 20.09 3.63
C ARG A 218 14.71 21.61 3.49
N HIS A 219 14.89 22.33 4.60
CA HIS A 219 15.05 23.80 4.57
C HIS A 219 16.46 24.27 4.19
N THR A 220 17.45 23.39 4.29
CA THR A 220 18.76 23.64 3.67
C THR A 220 18.67 23.52 2.14
N GLY A 221 17.66 22.84 1.62
CA GLY A 221 17.48 22.53 0.20
C GLY A 221 18.22 21.25 -0.17
N TYR A 222 17.49 20.24 -0.63
CA TYR A 222 18.07 18.96 -1.03
C TYR A 222 19.05 19.11 -2.20
N GLU A 223 18.84 20.09 -3.05
CA GLU A 223 19.72 20.49 -4.14
C GLU A 223 21.08 21.01 -3.66
N ASN A 224 21.17 21.46 -2.41
CA ASN A 224 22.40 21.96 -1.78
C ASN A 224 23.17 20.86 -1.04
N ILE A 225 22.73 19.60 -1.15
CA ILE A 225 23.40 18.42 -0.60
C ILE A 225 24.26 17.82 -1.71
N GLU A 226 25.57 17.74 -1.47
CA GLU A 226 26.52 17.21 -2.45
C GLU A 226 26.30 15.71 -2.69
N SER A 227 26.11 15.32 -3.95
CA SER A 227 26.04 13.91 -4.33
C SER A 227 27.41 13.26 -4.20
N ARG A 228 27.56 12.35 -3.24
CA ARG A 228 28.79 11.58 -3.01
C ARG A 228 28.52 10.08 -3.20
N ILE A 229 29.44 9.40 -3.88
CA ILE A 229 29.41 7.94 -3.94
C ILE A 229 29.86 7.42 -2.56
N PRO A 230 29.10 6.52 -1.91
CA PRO A 230 29.52 5.96 -0.64
C PRO A 230 30.85 5.23 -0.80
N GLY A 231 31.73 5.35 0.20
CA GLY A 231 32.95 4.54 0.26
C GLY A 231 32.56 3.07 0.44
N VAL A 232 32.60 2.30 -0.64
CA VAL A 232 32.29 0.86 -0.61
C VAL A 232 33.60 0.08 -0.59
N VAL A 233 33.71 -0.91 0.30
CA VAL A 233 34.76 -1.92 0.21
C VAL A 233 34.45 -2.80 -0.99
N VAL A 234 35.26 -2.70 -2.04
CA VAL A 234 35.13 -3.56 -3.23
C VAL A 234 35.24 -5.02 -2.79
N SER A 235 34.21 -5.80 -3.08
CA SER A 235 34.16 -7.22 -2.75
C SER A 235 34.28 -8.02 -4.05
N ASP A 236 35.24 -8.94 -4.12
CA ASP A 236 35.41 -9.87 -5.24
C ASP A 236 34.38 -11.01 -5.25
N ARG A 237 33.21 -10.80 -4.62
CA ARG A 237 32.16 -11.82 -4.59
C ARG A 237 31.69 -12.09 -6.03
N PRO A 238 31.85 -13.32 -6.53
CA PRO A 238 31.40 -13.65 -7.87
C PRO A 238 29.88 -13.50 -7.94
N ALA A 239 29.37 -13.23 -9.14
CA ALA A 239 27.95 -13.24 -9.38
C ALA A 239 27.33 -14.58 -8.94
N SER A 240 26.12 -14.52 -8.40
CA SER A 240 25.38 -15.72 -7.99
C SER A 240 25.34 -16.72 -9.16
N PRO A 241 25.69 -18.00 -8.94
CA PRO A 241 25.65 -19.02 -10.00
C PRO A 241 24.30 -19.10 -10.70
N LEU A 242 23.20 -18.89 -9.95
CA LEU A 242 21.85 -18.85 -10.50
C LEU A 242 21.65 -17.66 -11.46
N SER A 243 22.15 -16.49 -11.11
CA SER A 243 22.11 -15.29 -11.97
C SER A 243 22.89 -15.52 -13.26
N VAL A 244 24.08 -16.13 -13.15
CA VAL A 244 24.92 -16.47 -14.31
C VAL A 244 24.20 -17.49 -15.21
N THR A 245 23.65 -18.55 -14.63
CA THR A 245 22.91 -19.58 -15.39
C THR A 245 21.69 -19.00 -16.09
N ARG A 246 20.91 -18.14 -15.41
CA ARG A 246 19.75 -17.46 -16.02
C ARG A 246 20.18 -16.60 -17.19
N SER A 247 21.20 -15.75 -17.02
CA SER A 247 21.72 -14.91 -18.09
C SER A 247 22.20 -15.72 -19.29
N LYS A 248 22.91 -16.84 -19.05
CA LYS A 248 23.34 -17.74 -20.14
C LYS A 248 22.15 -18.39 -20.84
N MET A 249 21.12 -18.83 -20.11
CA MET A 249 19.91 -19.42 -20.69
C MET A 249 19.14 -18.40 -21.53
N THR A 250 18.96 -17.17 -21.03
CA THR A 250 18.35 -16.06 -21.77
C THR A 250 19.09 -15.84 -23.09
N SER A 251 20.42 -15.69 -23.05
CA SER A 251 21.23 -15.51 -24.26
C SER A 251 21.10 -16.68 -25.23
N ALA A 252 21.06 -17.91 -24.73
CA ALA A 252 20.97 -19.10 -25.58
C ALA A 252 19.60 -19.22 -26.28
N LEU A 253 18.50 -18.85 -25.60
CA LEU A 253 17.15 -18.84 -26.18
C LEU A 253 16.96 -17.69 -27.18
N LEU A 254 17.55 -16.52 -26.91
CA LEU A 254 17.59 -15.40 -27.86
C LEU A 254 18.35 -15.78 -29.14
N VAL A 255 19.51 -16.42 -29.02
CA VAL A 255 20.29 -16.90 -30.18
C VAL A 255 19.55 -17.99 -30.94
N ALA A 256 18.75 -18.82 -30.26
CA ALA A 256 17.85 -19.77 -30.91
C ALA A 256 16.65 -19.11 -31.62
N GLY A 257 16.53 -17.77 -31.54
CA GLY A 257 15.55 -16.94 -32.24
C GLY A 257 14.17 -16.97 -31.60
N LEU A 258 14.09 -16.98 -30.26
CA LEU A 258 12.86 -16.79 -29.51
C LEU A 258 12.89 -15.40 -28.89
N ASP A 259 11.73 -14.75 -28.82
CA ASP A 259 11.56 -13.47 -28.16
C ASP A 259 11.28 -13.65 -26.67
N GLU A 260 11.92 -12.87 -25.81
CA GLU A 260 11.64 -12.91 -24.37
C GLU A 260 10.28 -12.30 -24.06
N SER A 261 9.47 -13.01 -23.28
CA SER A 261 8.19 -12.54 -22.78
C SER A 261 8.15 -12.63 -21.26
N VAL A 262 7.52 -11.63 -20.63
CA VAL A 262 7.28 -11.59 -19.19
C VAL A 262 5.78 -11.57 -18.98
N ARG A 263 5.24 -12.59 -18.32
CA ARG A 263 3.81 -12.73 -18.06
C ARG A 263 3.54 -12.60 -16.56
N TYR A 264 2.28 -12.34 -16.22
CA TYR A 264 1.86 -12.29 -14.82
C TYR A 264 2.18 -13.61 -14.12
N SER A 265 2.56 -13.52 -12.85
CA SER A 265 2.85 -14.67 -11.98
C SER A 265 1.58 -15.33 -11.45
N PHE A 266 0.45 -15.16 -12.13
CA PHE A 266 -0.87 -15.61 -11.70
C PHE A 266 -1.45 -16.64 -12.66
N MET A 267 -2.32 -17.49 -12.12
CA MET A 267 -3.15 -18.43 -12.87
C MET A 267 -4.47 -18.65 -12.14
N SER A 268 -5.35 -19.44 -12.76
CA SER A 268 -6.66 -19.82 -12.23
C SER A 268 -6.85 -21.34 -12.24
N GLU A 269 -7.88 -21.81 -11.53
CA GLU A 269 -8.31 -23.21 -11.64
C GLU A 269 -8.78 -23.56 -13.07
N ALA A 270 -9.38 -22.60 -13.77
CA ALA A 270 -9.79 -22.75 -15.16
C ALA A 270 -8.58 -23.02 -16.09
N ASP A 271 -7.41 -22.45 -15.80
CA ASP A 271 -6.17 -22.75 -16.55
C ASP A 271 -5.74 -24.20 -16.35
N CYS A 272 -5.89 -24.74 -15.14
CA CYS A 272 -5.62 -26.16 -14.89
C CYS A 272 -6.59 -27.07 -15.66
N ASP A 273 -7.86 -26.68 -15.76
CA ASP A 273 -8.88 -27.42 -16.51
C ASP A 273 -8.62 -27.35 -18.03
N ASN A 274 -8.23 -26.18 -18.55
CA ASN A 274 -7.84 -25.99 -19.95
C ASN A 274 -6.59 -26.81 -20.33
N LEU A 275 -5.69 -27.04 -19.38
CA LEU A 275 -4.54 -27.94 -19.51
C LEU A 275 -4.89 -29.41 -19.26
N LEU A 276 -6.17 -29.76 -19.09
CA LEU A 276 -6.66 -31.13 -18.87
C LEU A 276 -5.98 -31.82 -17.68
N LEU A 277 -5.57 -31.05 -16.66
CA LEU A 277 -4.84 -31.59 -15.52
C LEU A 277 -5.76 -32.41 -14.62
N GLY A 278 -5.36 -33.64 -14.27
CA GLY A 278 -6.03 -34.42 -13.23
C GLY A 278 -6.01 -33.73 -11.87
N LYS A 279 -6.90 -34.12 -10.95
CA LYS A 279 -7.03 -33.50 -9.61
C LYS A 279 -5.73 -33.53 -8.80
N ASP A 280 -4.99 -34.62 -8.90
CA ASP A 280 -3.72 -34.83 -8.17
C ASP A 280 -2.48 -34.39 -8.97
N HIS A 281 -2.67 -33.64 -10.06
CA HIS A 281 -1.55 -33.20 -10.88
C HIS A 281 -0.71 -32.15 -10.16
N ARG A 282 0.63 -32.24 -10.27
CA ARG A 282 1.58 -31.35 -9.56
C ARG A 282 1.31 -29.86 -9.76
N PHE A 283 0.86 -29.45 -10.95
CA PHE A 283 0.54 -28.05 -11.24
C PHE A 283 -0.77 -27.55 -10.59
N ARG A 284 -1.57 -28.42 -9.95
CA ARG A 284 -2.71 -27.99 -9.13
C ARG A 284 -2.36 -27.66 -7.68
N ASN A 285 -1.10 -27.87 -7.28
CA ASN A 285 -0.59 -27.47 -5.95
C ASN A 285 -0.33 -25.95 -5.90
N MET A 286 -1.40 -25.17 -6.06
CA MET A 286 -1.35 -23.73 -6.20
C MET A 286 -1.46 -23.01 -4.85
N VAL A 287 -1.02 -21.75 -4.80
CA VAL A 287 -1.23 -20.86 -3.66
C VAL A 287 -2.32 -19.85 -4.00
N ALA A 288 -3.43 -19.89 -3.26
CA ALA A 288 -4.55 -18.97 -3.44
C ALA A 288 -4.22 -17.56 -2.94
N ILE A 289 -4.80 -16.56 -3.59
CA ILE A 289 -4.70 -15.15 -3.23
C ILE A 289 -6.00 -14.75 -2.53
N ASP A 290 -5.91 -14.21 -1.31
CA ASP A 290 -7.08 -13.88 -0.49
C ASP A 290 -7.99 -12.82 -1.14
N ASN A 291 -7.39 -11.80 -1.77
CA ASN A 291 -8.10 -10.71 -2.44
C ASN A 291 -7.59 -10.58 -3.88
N PRO A 292 -8.01 -11.49 -4.79
CA PRO A 292 -7.51 -11.50 -6.16
C PRO A 292 -8.02 -10.28 -6.94
N ILE A 293 -7.21 -9.78 -7.86
CA ILE A 293 -7.56 -8.61 -8.69
C ILE A 293 -8.59 -8.95 -9.79
N SER A 294 -8.65 -10.22 -10.19
CA SER A 294 -9.61 -10.74 -11.17
C SER A 294 -9.82 -12.25 -10.99
N THR A 295 -10.83 -12.80 -11.67
CA THR A 295 -11.14 -14.24 -11.69
C THR A 295 -10.04 -15.08 -12.35
N GLU A 296 -9.28 -14.50 -13.27
CA GLU A 296 -8.15 -15.14 -13.95
C GLU A 296 -6.87 -15.13 -13.10
N ALA A 297 -6.81 -14.30 -12.05
CA ALA A 297 -5.65 -14.09 -11.21
C ALA A 297 -5.90 -14.51 -9.75
N THR A 298 -6.46 -15.71 -9.57
CA THR A 298 -6.87 -16.24 -8.24
C THR A 298 -5.74 -16.94 -7.50
N HIS A 299 -4.72 -17.43 -8.22
CA HIS A 299 -3.63 -18.23 -7.66
C HIS A 299 -2.27 -17.79 -8.20
N LEU A 300 -1.20 -18.07 -7.46
CA LEU A 300 0.17 -18.00 -8.00
C LEU A 300 0.41 -19.14 -8.99
N ARG A 301 1.13 -18.85 -10.08
CA ARG A 301 1.39 -19.83 -11.14
C ARG A 301 2.32 -20.98 -10.71
N THR A 302 1.94 -22.22 -11.01
CA THR A 302 2.78 -23.42 -10.85
C THR A 302 3.51 -23.81 -12.14
N SER A 303 3.13 -23.18 -13.26
CA SER A 303 3.67 -23.42 -14.59
C SER A 303 3.67 -22.13 -15.41
N LEU A 304 4.62 -22.00 -16.34
CA LEU A 304 4.64 -20.88 -17.30
C LEU A 304 3.65 -21.08 -18.45
N LEU A 305 3.18 -22.32 -18.66
CA LEU A 305 2.39 -22.69 -19.85
C LEU A 305 1.10 -21.87 -20.04
N PRO A 306 0.24 -21.65 -19.02
CA PRO A 306 -0.98 -20.87 -19.21
C PRO A 306 -0.72 -19.48 -19.76
N GLY A 307 0.21 -18.74 -19.16
CA GLY A 307 0.58 -17.38 -19.59
C GLY A 307 1.18 -17.36 -21.00
N MET A 308 2.01 -18.36 -21.34
CA MET A 308 2.61 -18.47 -22.67
C MET A 308 1.58 -18.82 -23.75
N LEU A 309 0.63 -19.72 -23.46
CA LEU A 309 -0.47 -20.08 -24.36
C LEU A 309 -1.42 -18.90 -24.58
N GLY A 310 -1.76 -18.16 -23.52
CA GLY A 310 -2.51 -16.92 -23.62
C GLY A 310 -1.84 -15.92 -24.56
N GLY A 311 -0.51 -15.76 -24.44
CA GLY A 311 0.28 -14.88 -25.30
C GLY A 311 0.32 -15.26 -26.79
N ILE A 312 0.27 -16.55 -27.12
CA ILE A 312 0.14 -16.98 -28.52
C ILE A 312 -1.28 -16.78 -29.02
N SER A 313 -2.29 -17.03 -28.18
CA SER A 313 -3.70 -16.89 -28.59
C SER A 313 -4.08 -15.46 -28.96
N SER A 314 -3.41 -14.46 -28.38
CA SER A 314 -3.57 -13.05 -28.73
C SER A 314 -2.82 -12.61 -30.00
N ASN A 315 -2.15 -13.54 -30.70
CA ASN A 315 -1.29 -13.29 -31.87
C ASN A 315 -0.08 -12.37 -31.61
N ASP A 316 0.34 -12.15 -30.36
CA ASP A 316 1.41 -11.21 -30.05
C ASP A 316 2.81 -11.76 -30.40
N LEU A 317 3.04 -13.07 -30.28
CA LEU A 317 4.35 -13.69 -30.51
C LEU A 317 4.17 -15.13 -31.02
N HIS A 318 4.78 -15.45 -32.16
CA HIS A 318 4.78 -16.83 -32.71
C HIS A 318 5.91 -17.69 -32.16
N LYS A 319 6.91 -17.09 -31.52
CA LYS A 319 8.09 -17.79 -31.02
C LYS A 319 8.66 -17.04 -29.82
N SER A 320 8.33 -17.47 -28.62
CA SER A 320 8.70 -16.78 -27.40
C SER A 320 9.19 -17.71 -26.30
N PHE A 321 9.94 -17.16 -25.37
CA PHE A 321 10.33 -17.82 -24.14
C PHE A 321 10.04 -16.96 -22.92
N GLU A 322 10.01 -17.59 -21.75
CA GLU A 322 9.97 -16.91 -20.47
C GLU A 322 10.90 -17.65 -19.50
N ILE A 323 11.67 -16.89 -18.70
CA ILE A 323 12.37 -17.42 -17.54
C ILE A 323 11.78 -16.75 -16.30
N GLY A 324 11.00 -17.50 -15.55
CA GLY A 324 10.17 -16.97 -14.47
C GLY A 324 10.12 -17.86 -13.25
N LEU A 325 9.73 -17.29 -12.12
CA LEU A 325 9.40 -18.06 -10.92
C LEU A 325 8.04 -18.75 -11.09
N VAL A 326 7.98 -20.00 -10.62
CA VAL A 326 6.76 -20.73 -10.33
C VAL A 326 6.71 -21.05 -8.84
N PHE A 327 5.50 -21.20 -8.32
CA PHE A 327 5.20 -21.29 -6.90
C PHE A 327 4.40 -22.58 -6.65
N GLU A 328 4.98 -23.50 -5.89
CA GLU A 328 4.30 -24.73 -5.49
C GLU A 328 3.92 -24.65 -4.00
N SER A 329 2.69 -25.01 -3.67
CA SER A 329 2.23 -25.09 -2.28
C SER A 329 2.94 -26.20 -1.53
N THR A 330 3.50 -25.88 -0.36
CA THR A 330 4.23 -26.83 0.52
C THR A 330 3.35 -27.42 1.64
N GLY A 331 2.02 -27.30 1.49
CA GLY A 331 1.01 -27.75 2.46
C GLY A 331 0.19 -26.59 3.05
N GLY A 332 -0.88 -26.92 3.78
CA GLY A 332 -1.80 -25.94 4.34
C GLY A 332 -1.21 -25.04 5.44
N GLY A 333 -1.68 -23.80 5.52
CA GLY A 333 -1.30 -22.81 6.53
C GLY A 333 -0.40 -21.69 5.99
N ASN A 334 0.18 -20.91 6.90
CA ASN A 334 0.95 -19.70 6.59
C ASN A 334 2.40 -19.99 6.15
N ARG A 335 2.62 -21.13 5.48
CA ARG A 335 3.95 -21.54 4.99
C ARG A 335 4.25 -20.85 3.67
N ARG A 336 5.52 -20.49 3.47
CA ARG A 336 5.95 -19.94 2.18
C ARG A 336 5.86 -21.02 1.10
N PRO A 337 5.43 -20.66 -0.12
CA PRO A 337 5.53 -21.57 -1.26
C PRO A 337 6.98 -21.96 -1.52
N GLU A 338 7.15 -23.09 -2.18
CA GLU A 338 8.42 -23.41 -2.82
C GLU A 338 8.53 -22.61 -4.12
N GLU A 339 9.57 -21.79 -4.21
CA GLU A 339 9.85 -20.95 -5.38
C GLU A 339 10.90 -21.62 -6.26
N ARG A 340 10.56 -21.87 -7.53
CA ARG A 340 11.49 -22.49 -8.49
C ARG A 340 11.59 -21.65 -9.74
N TRP A 341 12.81 -21.47 -10.25
CA TRP A 341 13.01 -20.91 -11.57
C TRP A 341 12.67 -21.94 -12.64
N MET A 342 11.83 -21.54 -13.58
CA MET A 342 11.47 -22.32 -14.76
C MET A 342 11.86 -21.54 -16.01
N ALA A 343 12.35 -22.26 -17.03
CA ALA A 343 12.50 -21.74 -18.38
C ALA A 343 11.48 -22.44 -19.28
N GLY A 344 10.58 -21.67 -19.86
CA GLY A 344 9.56 -22.14 -20.80
C GLY A 344 9.82 -21.55 -22.19
N GLY A 345 9.51 -22.31 -23.23
CA GLY A 345 9.62 -21.86 -24.62
C GLY A 345 8.42 -22.37 -25.40
N ILE A 346 7.86 -21.53 -26.27
CA ILE A 346 6.71 -21.87 -27.09
C ILE A 346 6.92 -21.38 -28.52
N VAL A 347 6.54 -22.23 -29.48
CA VAL A 347 6.70 -21.97 -30.91
C VAL A 347 5.41 -22.38 -31.62
N ALA A 348 4.85 -21.48 -32.39
CA ALA A 348 3.64 -21.66 -33.17
C ALA A 348 3.79 -21.01 -34.55
N GLY A 349 2.89 -21.34 -35.48
CA GLY A 349 2.87 -20.75 -36.82
C GLY A 349 3.78 -21.44 -37.85
N LEU A 350 4.18 -20.67 -38.87
CA LEU A 350 4.92 -21.14 -40.03
C LEU A 350 6.43 -20.96 -39.84
N LEU A 351 7.22 -21.89 -40.37
CA LEU A 351 8.64 -21.65 -40.57
C LEU A 351 8.81 -20.53 -41.60
N PRO A 352 9.73 -19.58 -41.36
CA PRO A 352 10.19 -18.67 -42.40
C PRO A 352 10.71 -19.48 -43.60
N PRO A 353 10.51 -19.02 -44.84
CA PRO A 353 11.05 -19.70 -46.01
C PRO A 353 12.58 -19.74 -45.94
N ASP A 354 13.15 -20.95 -45.90
CA ASP A 354 14.58 -21.10 -46.07
C ASP A 354 14.91 -21.07 -47.57
N LEU A 355 15.58 -19.98 -47.99
CA LEU A 355 15.94 -19.74 -49.38
C LEU A 355 16.96 -20.77 -49.93
N TYR A 356 17.70 -21.46 -49.06
CA TYR A 356 18.76 -22.40 -49.45
C TYR A 356 18.29 -23.86 -49.40
N THR A 357 17.52 -24.25 -48.38
CA THR A 357 17.04 -25.64 -48.25
C THR A 357 15.66 -25.86 -48.87
N GLY A 358 14.93 -24.80 -49.21
CA GLY A 358 13.56 -24.87 -49.71
C GLY A 358 12.55 -25.36 -48.66
N ARG A 359 12.98 -25.50 -47.40
CA ARG A 359 12.12 -25.96 -46.30
C ARG A 359 11.06 -24.89 -46.02
N ASN A 360 9.81 -25.31 -46.07
CA ASN A 360 8.64 -24.49 -45.75
C ASN A 360 7.63 -25.33 -44.93
N GLY A 361 6.60 -24.67 -44.39
CA GLY A 361 5.52 -25.33 -43.65
C GLY A 361 5.42 -24.88 -42.20
N LYS A 362 4.88 -25.73 -41.32
CA LYS A 362 4.64 -25.44 -39.90
C LYS A 362 5.78 -25.97 -39.03
N TYR A 363 6.07 -25.25 -37.93
CA TYR A 363 6.99 -25.76 -36.91
C TYR A 363 6.53 -27.13 -36.44
N ASN A 364 7.49 -28.04 -36.27
CA ASN A 364 7.24 -29.38 -35.79
C ASN A 364 8.02 -29.67 -34.50
N PHE A 365 7.80 -30.86 -33.93
CA PHE A 365 8.43 -31.29 -32.70
C PHE A 365 9.96 -31.24 -32.74
N PHE A 366 10.57 -31.55 -33.89
CA PHE A 366 12.03 -31.56 -34.04
C PHE A 366 12.63 -30.15 -34.12
N ASP A 367 11.86 -29.16 -34.55
CA ASP A 367 12.29 -27.75 -34.50
C ASP A 367 12.39 -27.26 -33.05
N LEU A 368 11.37 -27.56 -32.24
CA LEU A 368 11.39 -27.26 -30.81
C LEU A 368 12.50 -28.04 -30.09
N LYS A 369 12.68 -29.32 -30.45
CA LYS A 369 13.79 -30.12 -29.93
C LYS A 369 15.15 -29.47 -30.25
N GLY A 370 15.36 -29.02 -31.49
CA GLY A 370 16.60 -28.34 -31.90
C GLY A 370 16.86 -27.07 -31.09
N ILE A 371 15.82 -26.26 -30.83
CA ILE A 371 15.91 -25.08 -29.97
C ILE A 371 16.38 -25.46 -28.55
N VAL A 372 15.76 -26.49 -27.95
CA VAL A 372 16.14 -26.97 -26.61
C VAL A 372 17.57 -27.50 -26.59
N GLU A 373 17.96 -28.28 -27.60
CA GLU A 373 19.33 -28.81 -27.72
C GLU A 373 20.37 -27.69 -27.86
N SER A 374 20.09 -26.67 -28.69
CA SER A 374 20.93 -25.49 -28.85
C SER A 374 21.03 -24.68 -27.55
N ALA A 375 19.91 -24.47 -26.85
CA ALA A 375 19.89 -23.73 -25.60
C ALA A 375 20.73 -24.43 -24.50
N LEU A 376 20.52 -25.74 -24.31
CA LEU A 376 21.26 -26.55 -23.34
C LEU A 376 22.76 -26.63 -23.69
N THR A 377 23.10 -26.75 -24.97
CA THR A 377 24.49 -26.70 -25.44
C THR A 377 25.12 -25.34 -25.14
N GLY A 378 24.39 -24.24 -25.37
CA GLY A 378 24.85 -22.87 -25.11
C GLY A 378 25.15 -22.59 -23.63
N ILE A 379 24.47 -23.28 -22.71
CA ILE A 379 24.74 -23.18 -21.27
C ILE A 379 25.76 -24.22 -20.75
N GLY A 380 26.36 -25.03 -21.63
CA GLY A 380 27.43 -25.98 -21.30
C GLY A 380 26.99 -27.40 -20.95
N TYR A 381 25.75 -27.78 -21.27
CA TYR A 381 25.20 -29.13 -21.05
C TYR A 381 25.32 -30.04 -22.29
N SER A 382 26.29 -29.77 -23.17
CA SER A 382 26.56 -30.60 -24.35
C SER A 382 26.72 -32.08 -23.96
N ARG A 383 25.86 -32.95 -24.53
CA ARG A 383 25.82 -34.40 -24.25
C ARG A 383 25.50 -34.78 -22.79
N ARG A 384 24.93 -33.87 -22.00
CA ARG A 384 24.51 -34.11 -20.61
C ARG A 384 22.99 -34.12 -20.43
N PHE A 385 22.25 -34.29 -21.51
CA PHE A 385 20.80 -34.41 -21.47
C PHE A 385 20.35 -35.53 -22.41
N SER A 386 19.18 -36.09 -22.11
CA SER A 386 18.50 -37.07 -22.94
C SER A 386 17.00 -36.79 -22.98
N PHE A 387 16.34 -37.29 -24.02
CA PHE A 387 14.89 -37.20 -24.15
C PHE A 387 14.29 -38.57 -23.88
N ALA A 388 13.47 -38.66 -22.84
CA ALA A 388 12.67 -39.84 -22.51
C ALA A 388 11.21 -39.63 -22.93
N SER A 389 10.44 -40.72 -23.08
CA SER A 389 9.00 -40.62 -23.30
C SER A 389 8.31 -39.88 -22.13
N ALA A 390 7.33 -39.04 -22.46
CA ALA A 390 6.49 -38.32 -21.52
C ALA A 390 5.02 -38.72 -21.71
N ASP A 391 4.21 -38.45 -20.69
CA ASP A 391 2.77 -38.71 -20.67
C ASP A 391 2.03 -37.56 -19.95
N GLU A 392 2.28 -36.33 -20.40
CA GLU A 392 1.59 -35.14 -19.91
C GLU A 392 0.24 -34.97 -20.62
N PRO A 393 -0.85 -34.63 -19.90
CA PRO A 393 -2.20 -34.61 -20.45
C PRO A 393 -2.45 -33.44 -21.42
N PHE A 394 -1.64 -32.38 -21.36
CA PHE A 394 -1.75 -31.17 -22.20
C PHE A 394 -0.95 -31.25 -23.50
N TYR A 395 -0.16 -32.30 -23.74
CA TYR A 395 0.57 -32.48 -25.00
C TYR A 395 -0.04 -33.57 -25.87
N TYR A 396 0.27 -33.51 -27.17
CA TYR A 396 -0.15 -34.56 -28.10
C TYR A 396 0.56 -35.89 -27.74
N PRO A 397 -0.17 -37.00 -27.52
CA PRO A 397 0.40 -38.21 -26.92
C PRO A 397 1.64 -38.79 -27.64
N LYS A 398 1.72 -38.65 -28.97
CA LYS A 398 2.83 -39.17 -29.77
C LYS A 398 3.95 -38.15 -30.04
N ARG A 399 3.87 -36.93 -29.49
CA ARG A 399 4.83 -35.82 -29.74
C ARG A 399 5.16 -35.08 -28.44
N GLN A 400 5.64 -35.82 -27.47
CA GLN A 400 6.08 -35.29 -26.18
C GLN A 400 7.30 -36.06 -25.66
N ALA A 401 8.14 -35.37 -24.89
CA ALA A 401 9.32 -35.97 -24.28
C ALA A 401 9.69 -35.25 -22.97
N ASN A 402 10.19 -36.00 -22.01
CA ASN A 402 10.78 -35.52 -20.78
C ASN A 402 12.28 -35.29 -21.00
N LEU A 403 12.76 -34.10 -20.64
CA LEU A 403 14.18 -33.80 -20.58
C LEU A 403 14.77 -34.41 -19.30
N ARG A 404 15.80 -35.24 -19.43
CA ARG A 404 16.52 -35.89 -18.31
C ARG A 404 17.99 -35.53 -18.32
#